data_AF-A0A9J6QTZ2-F1
#
_entry.id   AF-A0A9J6QTZ2-F1
#
_cell.length_a   1.000
_cell.length_b   1.000
_cell.length_c   1.000
_cell.angle_alpha   90.00
_cell.angle_beta   90.00
_cell.angle_gamma   90.00
#
_symmetry.space_group_name_H-M   'P 1'
#
loop_
_entity.id
_entity.type
_entity.pdbx_description
1 polymer ?
#
loop_
_entity_poly.entity_id
_entity_poly.type
_entity_poly.pdbx_seq_one_letter_code
_entity_poly.pdbx_strand_id
1 'polypeptide(L)'
;MKIVINSKNYNASEKLKETIEKKFAKLDKYFSNEITANVMTLREKGKYKVEATINTKGTIFRAEVLAEDPYEGVDRVVEKLSRQMSKFKTKLQRKYKDHKDLAFAELPETEEEQEEIQVVRKKRFDLVPMTVDEAVVQMELLEHNFFVFLNMETDSVGVVYKRNDNDYGLLETAY
;
A
#
# COMPACT_ATOMS: atom_id res chain seq x y z
N MET A 1 9.00 -2.88 17.47
CA MET A 1 8.54 -1.82 16.55
C MET A 1 8.22 -0.52 17.31
N LYS A 2 8.43 0.67 16.73
CA LYS A 2 7.92 1.94 17.27
C LYS A 2 6.56 2.23 16.63
N ILE A 3 5.50 2.27 17.42
CA ILE A 3 4.14 2.49 16.94
C ILE A 3 3.74 3.94 17.25
N VAL A 4 3.33 4.68 16.22
CA VAL A 4 2.78 6.02 16.35
C VAL A 4 1.30 5.94 16.03
N ILE A 5 0.46 6.17 17.04
CA ILE A 5 -0.99 6.11 16.91
C ILE A 5 -1.54 7.54 16.82
N ASN A 6 -2.12 7.88 15.68
CA ASN A 6 -2.78 9.15 15.43
C ASN A 6 -4.29 8.95 15.32
N SER A 7 -5.05 9.69 16.12
CA SER A 7 -6.52 9.65 16.09
C SER A 7 -7.04 11.00 15.62
N LYS A 8 -7.90 11.00 14.60
CA LYS A 8 -8.52 12.21 14.05
C LYS A 8 -10.03 12.14 14.27
N ASN A 9 -10.61 13.23 14.78
CA ASN A 9 -12.03 13.39 15.11
C ASN A 9 -12.57 12.51 16.26
N TYR A 10 -11.71 11.85 17.04
CA TYR A 10 -12.07 11.23 18.32
C TYR A 10 -10.82 10.98 19.20
N ASN A 11 -11.03 10.85 20.52
CA ASN A 11 -9.99 10.41 21.44
C ASN A 11 -9.99 8.89 21.53
N ALA A 12 -8.91 8.26 21.07
CA ALA A 12 -8.71 6.82 21.27
C ALA A 12 -8.62 6.50 22.76
N SER A 13 -9.51 5.63 23.22
CA SER A 13 -9.44 5.05 24.58
C SER A 13 -8.10 4.32 24.77
N GLU A 14 -7.56 4.33 25.98
CA GLU A 14 -6.37 3.57 26.36
C GLU A 14 -6.48 2.09 25.96
N LYS A 15 -7.66 1.51 26.11
CA LYS A 15 -7.95 0.12 25.73
C LYS A 15 -7.76 -0.14 24.23
N LEU A 16 -8.06 0.84 23.39
CA LEU A 16 -7.87 0.73 21.93
C LEU A 16 -6.39 0.82 21.58
N LYS A 17 -5.63 1.71 22.23
CA LYS A 17 -4.18 1.81 22.06
C LYS A 17 -3.47 0.52 22.45
N GLU A 18 -3.81 -0.04 23.61
CA GLU A 18 -3.25 -1.31 24.08
C GLU A 18 -3.60 -2.48 23.14
N THR A 19 -4.82 -2.48 22.58
CA THR A 19 -5.24 -3.48 21.60
C THR A 19 -4.44 -3.36 20.30
N ILE A 20 -4.22 -2.14 19.81
CA ILE A 20 -3.39 -1.88 18.63
C ILE A 20 -1.97 -2.38 18.90
N GLU A 21 -1.35 -2.02 20.02
CA GLU A 21 0.00 -2.47 20.37
C GLU A 21 0.09 -4.01 20.43
N LYS A 22 -0.85 -4.69 21.08
CA LYS A 22 -0.88 -6.16 21.14
C LYS A 22 -1.02 -6.82 19.77
N LYS A 23 -1.84 -6.26 18.88
CA LYS A 23 -2.05 -6.84 17.54
C LYS A 23 -0.88 -6.55 16.60
N PHE A 24 -0.29 -5.36 16.68
CA PHE A 24 0.91 -5.02 15.92
C PHE A 24 2.17 -5.74 16.45
N ALA A 25 2.22 -6.13 17.72
CA ALA A 25 3.30 -6.98 18.25
C ALA A 25 3.35 -8.36 17.55
N LYS A 26 2.23 -8.87 17.02
CA LYS A 26 2.26 -10.09 16.19
C LYS A 26 3.03 -9.88 14.87
N LEU A 27 3.06 -8.64 14.37
CA LEU A 27 3.78 -8.28 13.15
C LEU A 27 5.30 -8.14 13.40
N ASP A 28 5.75 -7.95 14.65
CA ASP A 28 7.19 -7.92 14.98
C ASP A 28 7.90 -9.21 14.55
N LYS A 29 7.22 -10.36 14.55
CA LYS A 29 7.80 -11.65 14.08
C LYS A 29 8.28 -11.63 12.63
N TYR A 30 7.76 -10.72 11.81
CA TYR A 30 8.14 -10.61 10.40
C TYR A 30 9.30 -9.64 10.17
N PHE A 31 9.77 -8.97 11.22
CA PHE A 31 10.65 -7.82 11.09
C PHE A 31 11.86 -7.91 12.04
N SER A 32 13.07 -7.91 11.48
CA SER A 32 14.32 -7.96 12.26
C SER A 32 14.89 -6.57 12.61
N ASN A 33 14.31 -5.49 12.07
CA ASN A 33 14.83 -4.12 12.20
C ASN A 33 13.86 -3.21 12.96
N GLU A 34 14.38 -2.11 13.53
CA GLU A 34 13.57 -1.03 14.09
C GLU A 34 12.67 -0.39 13.02
N ILE A 35 11.38 -0.69 13.07
CA ILE A 35 10.38 -0.21 12.11
C ILE A 35 9.44 0.77 12.81
N THR A 36 9.06 1.82 12.09
CA THR A 36 8.01 2.75 12.49
C THR A 36 6.70 2.38 11.81
N ALA A 37 5.69 2.02 12.61
CA ALA A 37 4.32 1.86 12.16
C ALA A 37 3.50 3.10 12.52
N ASN A 38 2.94 3.76 11.52
CA ASN A 38 2.00 4.85 11.69
C ASN A 38 0.59 4.30 11.52
N VAL A 39 -0.22 4.34 12.58
CA VAL A 39 -1.63 3.94 12.54
C VAL A 39 -2.48 5.20 12.69
N MET A 40 -3.28 5.50 11.68
CA MET A 40 -4.24 6.58 11.69
C MET A 40 -5.66 6.02 11.78
N THR A 41 -6.42 6.46 12.78
CA THR A 41 -7.84 6.14 12.92
C THR A 41 -8.65 7.42 12.79
N LEU A 42 -9.54 7.49 11.79
CA LEU A 42 -10.42 8.61 11.52
C LEU A 42 -11.87 8.17 11.71
N ARG A 43 -12.68 8.98 12.39
CA ARG A 43 -14.13 8.79 12.47
C ARG A 43 -14.83 9.77 11.52
N GLU A 44 -15.64 9.25 10.60
CA GLU A 44 -16.39 10.04 9.61
C GLU A 44 -17.79 9.46 9.36
N LYS A 45 -18.83 10.29 9.48
CA LYS A 45 -20.24 9.95 9.20
C LYS A 45 -20.73 8.62 9.83
N GLY A 46 -20.25 8.28 11.01
CA GLY A 46 -20.61 7.04 11.73
C GLY A 46 -19.78 5.81 11.38
N LYS A 47 -18.84 5.91 10.43
CA LYS A 47 -17.86 4.86 10.11
C LYS A 47 -16.46 5.24 10.60
N TYR A 48 -15.62 4.23 10.78
CA TYR A 48 -14.22 4.36 11.15
C TYR A 48 -13.33 3.96 9.99
N LYS A 49 -12.51 4.90 9.56
CA LYS A 49 -11.47 4.68 8.57
C LYS A 49 -10.16 4.45 9.30
N VAL A 50 -9.60 3.24 9.19
CA VAL A 50 -8.32 2.87 9.77
C VAL A 50 -7.30 2.72 8.65
N GLU A 51 -6.25 3.53 8.71
CA GLU A 51 -5.10 3.47 7.82
C GLU A 51 -3.87 3.06 8.63
N ALA A 52 -3.12 2.08 8.16
CA ALA A 52 -1.82 1.75 8.74
C ALA A 52 -0.75 1.79 7.65
N THR A 53 0.32 2.52 7.93
CA THR A 53 1.50 2.63 7.09
C THR A 53 2.71 2.15 7.87
N ILE A 54 3.38 1.11 7.37
CA ILE A 54 4.63 0.56 7.93
C ILE A 54 5.75 0.90 6.95
N ASN A 55 6.76 1.63 7.42
CA ASN A 55 7.94 1.95 6.63
C ASN A 55 9.10 1.02 7.01
N THR A 56 9.55 0.22 6.05
CA THR A 56 10.75 -0.62 6.16
C THR A 56 11.79 -0.12 5.16
N LYS A 57 13.09 -0.24 5.46
CA LYS A 57 14.19 0.28 4.63
C LYS A 57 14.03 -0.05 3.13
N GLY A 58 13.39 0.83 2.36
CA GLY A 58 13.12 0.67 0.92
C GLY A 58 11.76 0.07 0.53
N THR A 59 10.86 -0.25 1.46
CA THR A 59 9.50 -0.75 1.14
C THR A 59 8.47 -0.22 2.11
N ILE A 60 7.42 0.39 1.56
CA ILE A 60 6.30 0.96 2.32
C ILE A 60 5.09 0.02 2.17
N PHE A 61 4.58 -0.48 3.29
CA PHE A 61 3.33 -1.22 3.33
C PHE A 61 2.23 -0.28 3.82
N ARG A 62 1.19 -0.08 3.02
CA ARG A 62 0.02 0.72 3.39
C ARG A 62 -1.25 -0.11 3.22
N ALA A 63 -2.11 -0.06 4.22
CA ALA A 63 -3.43 -0.66 4.18
C ALA A 63 -4.47 0.32 4.71
N GLU A 64 -5.59 0.40 4.00
CA GLU A 64 -6.76 1.21 4.36
C GLU A 64 -7.99 0.32 4.47
N VAL A 65 -8.78 0.54 5.52
CA VAL A 65 -10.05 -0.16 5.76
C VAL A 65 -11.09 0.82 6.31
N LEU A 66 -12.31 0.73 5.77
CA LEU A 66 -13.52 1.30 6.34
C LEU A 66 -14.26 0.22 7.13
N ALA A 67 -14.60 0.49 8.39
CA ALA A 67 -15.33 -0.40 9.28
C ALA A 67 -16.37 0.37 10.10
N GLU A 68 -17.36 -0.32 10.66
CA GLU A 68 -18.35 0.28 11.56
C GLU A 68 -17.83 0.35 13.00
N ASP A 69 -16.91 -0.55 13.37
CA ASP A 69 -16.23 -0.60 14.67
C ASP A 69 -14.69 -0.39 14.49
N PRO A 70 -14.03 0.48 15.27
CA PRO A 70 -12.58 0.63 15.25
C PRO A 70 -11.81 -0.65 15.57
N TYR A 71 -12.30 -1.52 16.44
CA TYR A 71 -11.63 -2.78 16.79
C TYR A 71 -11.62 -3.75 15.59
N GLU A 72 -12.75 -3.86 14.89
CA GLU A 72 -12.84 -4.65 13.66
C GLU A 72 -11.96 -4.06 12.55
N GLY A 73 -11.92 -2.73 12.45
CA GLY A 73 -11.05 -2.01 11.51
C GLY A 73 -9.57 -2.36 11.72
N VAL A 74 -9.10 -2.36 12.97
CA VAL A 74 -7.71 -2.74 13.31
C VAL A 74 -7.40 -4.17 12.89
N ASP A 75 -8.33 -5.11 13.10
CA ASP A 75 -8.13 -6.52 12.78
C ASP A 75 -7.98 -6.76 11.29
N ARG A 76 -8.90 -6.17 10.51
CA ARG A 76 -8.85 -6.23 9.05
C ARG A 76 -7.58 -5.58 8.49
N VAL A 77 -7.12 -4.49 9.09
CA VAL A 77 -5.87 -3.82 8.69
C VAL A 77 -4.66 -4.71 8.97
N VAL A 78 -4.59 -5.33 10.16
CA VAL A 78 -3.49 -6.24 10.53
C VAL A 78 -3.47 -7.47 9.61
N GLU A 79 -4.62 -8.04 9.28
CA GLU A 79 -4.72 -9.17 8.35
C GLU A 79 -4.24 -8.80 6.94
N LYS A 80 -4.70 -7.67 6.39
CA LYS A 80 -4.24 -7.16 5.08
C LYS A 80 -2.72 -6.94 5.07
N LEU A 81 -2.17 -6.32 6.11
CA LEU A 81 -0.72 -6.11 6.23
C LEU A 81 0.05 -7.43 6.33
N SER A 82 -0.43 -8.37 7.15
CA SER A 82 0.19 -9.69 7.29
C SER A 82 0.25 -10.43 5.95
N ARG A 83 -0.83 -10.40 5.16
CA ARG A 83 -0.87 -10.99 3.81
C ARG A 83 0.12 -10.32 2.85
N GLN A 84 0.18 -8.98 2.84
CA GLN A 84 1.14 -8.24 2.02
C GLN A 84 2.59 -8.59 2.39
N MET A 85 2.87 -8.70 3.68
CA MET A 85 4.21 -9.03 4.19
C MET A 85 4.61 -10.48 3.91
N SER A 86 3.69 -11.45 4.05
CA SER A 86 3.92 -12.84 3.67
C SER A 86 4.32 -12.94 2.19
N LYS A 87 3.53 -12.30 1.30
CA LYS A 87 3.83 -12.24 -0.13
C LYS A 87 5.18 -11.59 -0.43
N PHE A 88 5.57 -10.54 0.31
CA PHE A 88 6.84 -9.87 0.12
C PHE A 88 8.04 -10.70 0.59
N LYS A 89 7.96 -11.34 1.77
CA LYS A 89 9.03 -12.19 2.32
C LYS A 89 9.37 -13.34 1.38
N THR A 90 8.35 -14.02 0.83
CA THR A 90 8.52 -15.10 -0.14
C THR A 90 9.17 -14.60 -1.44
N LYS A 91 8.81 -13.39 -1.92
CA LYS A 91 9.43 -12.77 -3.10
C LYS A 91 10.89 -12.37 -2.87
N LEU A 92 11.21 -11.82 -1.69
CA LEU A 92 12.57 -11.44 -1.33
C LEU A 92 13.45 -12.70 -1.17
N GLN A 93 12.95 -13.75 -0.52
CA GLN A 93 13.63 -15.04 -0.44
C GLN A 93 13.86 -15.67 -1.82
N ARG A 94 12.92 -15.57 -2.78
CA ARG A 94 13.14 -16.05 -4.16
C ARG A 94 14.20 -15.22 -4.91
N LYS A 95 14.18 -13.88 -4.80
CA LYS A 95 15.18 -13.01 -5.47
C LYS A 95 16.60 -13.19 -4.94
N TYR A 96 16.76 -13.57 -3.68
CA TYR A 96 18.07 -13.83 -3.08
C TYR A 96 18.45 -15.32 -3.04
N LYS A 97 17.58 -16.24 -3.51
CA LYS A 97 17.89 -17.67 -3.61
C LYS A 97 18.92 -17.99 -4.70
N ASP A 98 19.11 -17.10 -5.66
CA ASP A 98 20.14 -17.24 -6.71
C ASP A 98 21.56 -16.84 -6.24
N HIS A 99 21.70 -16.22 -5.07
CA HIS A 99 22.99 -16.05 -4.40
C HIS A 99 23.15 -17.11 -3.30
N LYS A 100 23.84 -18.19 -3.65
CA LYS A 100 24.08 -19.42 -2.90
C LYS A 100 24.81 -19.31 -1.54
N ASP A 101 24.87 -18.14 -0.90
CA ASP A 101 25.74 -17.94 0.27
C ASP A 101 25.04 -17.75 1.63
N LEU A 102 23.70 -17.81 1.70
CA LEU A 102 22.98 -17.72 2.98
C LEU A 102 22.05 -18.91 3.17
N ALA A 103 22.61 -20.00 3.66
CA ALA A 103 21.88 -21.14 4.19
C ALA A 103 21.04 -20.68 5.39
N PHE A 104 19.72 -20.57 5.20
CA PHE A 104 18.77 -20.55 6.31
C PHE A 104 17.73 -21.66 6.10
N ALA A 105 17.78 -22.60 7.04
CA ALA A 105 16.99 -23.81 7.10
C ALA A 105 15.50 -23.56 7.34
N GLU A 106 14.70 -24.37 6.65
CA GLU A 106 13.40 -24.95 7.02
C GLU A 106 12.42 -24.10 7.84
N LEU A 107 11.41 -23.58 7.16
CA LEU A 107 10.08 -23.35 7.74
C LEU A 107 9.01 -23.92 6.80
N PRO A 108 7.95 -24.51 7.35
CA PRO A 108 7.00 -25.37 6.63
C PRO A 108 6.27 -24.63 5.51
N GLU A 109 6.09 -25.33 4.39
CA GLU A 109 5.36 -24.84 3.22
C GLU A 109 3.88 -24.69 3.58
N THR A 110 3.44 -23.45 3.83
CA THR A 110 2.02 -23.14 3.74
C THR A 110 1.70 -23.00 2.24
N GLU A 111 0.97 -23.97 1.70
CA GLU A 111 0.35 -23.91 0.38
C GLU A 111 -0.74 -22.81 0.38
N GLU A 112 -0.33 -21.54 0.27
CA GLU A 112 -1.23 -20.49 -0.20
C GLU A 112 -1.10 -20.42 -1.72
N GLU A 113 -2.20 -20.75 -2.44
CA GLU A 113 -2.31 -20.69 -3.90
C GLU A 113 -1.69 -19.39 -4.44
N GLN A 114 -0.59 -19.57 -5.16
CA GLN A 114 0.28 -18.51 -5.62
C GLN A 114 -0.32 -17.90 -6.88
N GLU A 115 -1.02 -16.77 -6.76
CA GLU A 115 -1.22 -15.89 -7.92
C GLU A 115 0.14 -15.26 -8.29
N GLU A 116 0.89 -15.93 -9.17
CA GLU A 116 2.06 -15.33 -9.81
C GLU A 116 1.60 -14.09 -10.59
N ILE A 117 2.12 -12.92 -10.21
CA ILE A 117 1.90 -11.68 -10.96
C ILE A 117 2.70 -11.78 -12.25
N GLN A 118 2.13 -12.43 -13.27
CA GLN A 118 2.68 -12.44 -14.61
C GLN A 118 2.33 -11.12 -15.29
N VAL A 119 3.33 -10.43 -15.83
CA VAL A 119 3.08 -9.25 -16.68
C VAL A 119 2.51 -9.77 -18.00
N VAL A 120 1.18 -9.89 -18.07
CA VAL A 120 0.45 -10.51 -19.18
C VAL A 120 0.63 -9.75 -20.49
N ARG A 121 0.86 -8.43 -20.42
CA ARG A 121 0.95 -7.57 -21.61
C ARG A 121 1.85 -6.38 -21.38
N LYS A 122 2.70 -6.09 -22.36
CA LYS A 122 3.48 -4.84 -22.45
C LYS A 122 2.87 -3.97 -23.55
N LYS A 123 2.41 -2.77 -23.20
CA LYS A 123 1.93 -1.76 -24.15
C LYS A 123 2.90 -0.59 -24.11
N ARG A 124 3.43 -0.20 -25.27
CA ARG A 124 4.24 1.02 -25.43
C ARG A 124 3.32 2.11 -25.96
N PHE A 125 3.46 3.30 -25.42
CA PHE A 125 2.72 4.48 -25.87
C PHE A 125 3.74 5.53 -26.25
N ASP A 126 3.47 6.24 -27.35
CA ASP A 126 4.23 7.42 -27.72
C ASP A 126 3.77 8.57 -26.84
N LEU A 127 4.71 9.24 -26.18
CA LEU A 127 4.42 10.36 -25.30
C LEU A 127 4.16 11.60 -26.15
N VAL A 128 2.88 11.93 -26.33
CA VAL A 128 2.46 13.16 -26.98
C VAL A 128 2.38 14.26 -25.90
N PRO A 129 3.01 15.43 -26.12
CA PRO A 129 2.85 16.57 -25.23
C PRO A 129 1.39 17.01 -25.21
N MET A 130 0.78 17.05 -24.03
CA MET A 130 -0.59 17.52 -23.83
C MET A 130 -0.76 18.14 -22.43
N THR A 131 -1.88 18.83 -22.22
CA THR A 131 -2.28 19.36 -20.91
C THR A 131 -2.92 18.27 -20.05
N VAL A 132 -3.04 18.53 -18.74
CA VAL A 132 -3.67 17.60 -17.79
C VAL A 132 -5.13 17.32 -18.18
N ASP A 133 -5.88 18.36 -18.57
CA ASP A 133 -7.29 18.24 -18.95
C ASP A 133 -7.46 17.40 -20.23
N GLU A 134 -6.59 17.60 -21.22
CA GLU A 134 -6.57 16.78 -22.44
C GLU A 134 -6.26 15.31 -22.13
N ALA A 135 -5.32 15.06 -21.21
CA ALA A 135 -4.99 13.71 -20.78
C ALA A 135 -6.18 13.01 -20.08
N VAL A 136 -6.97 13.75 -19.28
CA VAL A 136 -8.20 13.22 -18.67
C VAL A 136 -9.24 12.84 -19.72
N VAL A 137 -9.46 13.70 -20.72
CA VAL A 137 -10.39 13.41 -21.83
C VAL A 137 -9.94 12.18 -22.63
N GLN A 138 -8.65 12.07 -22.95
CA GLN A 138 -8.12 10.89 -23.65
C GLN A 138 -8.25 9.62 -22.81
N MET A 139 -8.05 9.71 -21.50
CA MET A 139 -8.25 8.60 -20.57
C MET A 139 -9.70 8.10 -20.58
N GLU A 140 -10.68 9.02 -20.54
CA GLU A 140 -12.11 8.68 -20.61
C GLU A 140 -12.50 8.07 -21.96
N LEU A 141 -12.02 8.63 -23.08
CA LEU A 141 -12.29 8.11 -24.42
C LEU A 141 -11.76 6.70 -24.65
N LEU A 142 -10.63 6.35 -24.00
CA LEU A 142 -10.05 5.01 -24.05
C LEU A 142 -10.63 4.06 -23.00
N GLU A 143 -11.53 4.54 -22.15
CA GLU A 143 -12.07 3.82 -20.99
C GLU A 143 -10.96 3.18 -20.14
N HIS A 144 -9.87 3.92 -19.91
CA HIS A 144 -8.74 3.49 -19.11
C HIS A 144 -8.79 4.09 -17.70
N ASN A 145 -8.30 3.36 -16.70
CA ASN A 145 -8.23 3.86 -15.31
C ASN A 145 -7.01 4.76 -15.06
N PHE A 146 -6.06 4.78 -15.99
CA PHE A 146 -4.86 5.60 -15.94
C PHE A 146 -4.40 5.96 -17.36
N PHE A 147 -3.74 7.11 -17.50
CA PHE A 147 -3.17 7.57 -18.77
C PHE A 147 -1.84 8.28 -18.53
N VAL A 148 -0.84 7.93 -19.34
CA VAL A 148 0.53 8.46 -19.24
C VAL A 148 0.74 9.46 -20.37
N PHE A 149 1.23 10.65 -20.04
CA PHE A 149 1.42 11.74 -20.99
C PHE A 149 2.67 12.56 -20.65
N LEU A 150 3.13 13.39 -21.59
CA LEU A 150 4.13 14.40 -21.32
C LEU A 150 3.41 15.72 -21.03
N ASN A 151 3.60 16.26 -19.84
CA ASN A 151 2.96 17.52 -19.43
C ASN A 151 3.67 18.70 -20.10
N MET A 152 2.92 19.49 -20.88
CA MET A 152 3.47 20.67 -21.57
C MET A 152 3.95 21.79 -20.62
N GLU A 153 3.42 21.86 -19.41
CA GLU A 153 3.79 22.91 -18.45
C GLU A 153 5.08 22.60 -17.70
N THR A 154 5.29 21.33 -17.36
CA THR A 154 6.42 20.89 -16.52
C THR A 154 7.50 20.14 -17.32
N ASP A 155 7.28 19.90 -18.61
CA ASP A 155 8.13 19.08 -19.51
C ASP A 155 8.51 17.72 -18.89
N SER A 156 7.59 17.18 -18.06
CA SER A 156 7.81 15.97 -17.28
C SER A 156 6.72 14.94 -17.56
N VAL A 157 7.02 13.67 -17.30
CA VAL A 157 6.06 12.60 -17.53
C VAL A 157 5.03 12.62 -16.40
N GLY A 158 3.78 12.84 -16.77
CA GLY A 158 2.63 12.79 -15.88
C GLY A 158 1.83 11.51 -16.05
N VAL A 159 1.18 11.08 -14.98
CA VAL A 159 0.16 10.03 -15.04
C VAL A 159 -1.13 10.54 -14.40
N VAL A 160 -2.19 10.67 -15.18
CA VAL A 160 -3.54 10.85 -14.64
C VAL A 160 -4.16 9.50 -14.32
N TYR A 161 -4.93 9.41 -13.23
CA TYR A 161 -5.62 8.18 -12.84
C TYR A 161 -6.95 8.48 -12.17
N LYS A 162 -7.90 7.53 -12.28
CA LYS A 162 -9.20 7.62 -11.63
C LYS A 162 -9.10 7.18 -10.16
N ARG A 163 -9.55 8.04 -9.24
CA ARG A 163 -9.64 7.71 -7.80
C ARG A 163 -10.92 6.92 -7.52
N ASN A 164 -10.93 6.21 -6.39
CA ASN A 164 -12.09 5.45 -5.93
C ASN A 164 -13.32 6.34 -5.63
N ASP A 165 -13.11 7.64 -5.41
CA ASP A 165 -14.16 8.63 -5.13
C ASP A 165 -14.75 9.24 -6.42
N ASN A 166 -14.44 8.68 -7.61
CA ASN A 166 -14.72 9.22 -8.95
C ASN A 166 -14.01 10.53 -9.33
N ASP A 167 -13.15 11.06 -8.46
CA ASP A 167 -12.27 12.19 -8.80
C ASP A 167 -11.02 11.75 -9.58
N TYR A 168 -10.34 12.71 -10.20
CA TYR A 168 -9.08 12.51 -10.91
C TYR A 168 -7.87 12.80 -10.02
N GLY A 169 -6.83 11.98 -10.13
CA GLY A 169 -5.53 12.20 -9.51
C GLY A 169 -4.44 12.39 -10.56
N LEU A 170 -3.47 13.25 -10.25
CA LEU A 170 -2.28 13.47 -11.07
C LEU A 170 -1.05 13.00 -10.28
N LEU A 171 -0.23 12.16 -10.91
CA LEU A 171 1.11 11.80 -10.44
C LEU A 171 2.12 12.48 -11.35
N GLU A 172 2.96 13.32 -10.76
CA GLU A 172 4.06 13.99 -11.47
C GLU A 172 5.39 13.35 -11.08
N THR A 173 6.29 13.23 -12.04
CA THR A 173 7.67 12.80 -11.78
C THR A 173 8.55 14.01 -11.50
N ALA A 174 9.14 14.09 -10.31
CA ALA A 174 10.25 14.99 -10.03
C ALA A 174 11.57 14.23 -10.21
N TYR A 175 12.50 14.82 -10.96
CA TYR A 175 13.85 14.30 -11.18
C TYR A 175 14.87 14.96 -10.25
#